data_AF-A0A399CU59-F1
#
_entry.id   AF-A0A399CU59-F1
#
_cell.length_a   1.000
_cell.length_b   1.000
_cell.length_c   1.000
_cell.angle_alpha   90.00
_cell.angle_beta   90.00
_cell.angle_gamma   90.00
#
_symmetry.space_group_name_H-M   'P 1'
#
loop_
_entity.id
_entity.type
_entity.pdbx_description
1 polymer ?
#
loop_
_entity_poly.entity_id
_entity_poly.type
_entity_poly.pdbx_seq_one_letter_code
_entity_poly.pdbx_strand_id
1 'polypeptide(L)'
;MVNEYFSKNNNQPYGIQKISVKTIFMTLLYISPSILMISGLVPSVILALVFRLNMGLGMVPMHDANHGSFSKHRWVNKLFGNSLYLLGEFPPNRHYQHNMIYHGFANIEGQDEDIAPPGILGFSPHHPLKKVR
;
A
#
# COMPACT_ATOMS: atom_id res chain seq x y z
N MET A 1 5.80 -21.08 9.23
CA MET A 1 4.33 -20.90 9.19
C MET A 1 3.80 -20.64 7.78
N VAL A 2 4.06 -19.50 7.13
CA VAL A 2 3.53 -19.23 5.76
C VAL A 2 4.38 -19.86 4.64
N ASN A 3 5.72 -19.72 4.70
CA ASN A 3 6.61 -20.30 3.68
C ASN A 3 6.57 -21.84 3.66
N GLU A 4 6.41 -22.47 4.82
CA GLU A 4 6.24 -23.93 4.93
C GLU A 4 4.93 -24.39 4.29
N TYR A 5 3.85 -23.63 4.46
CA TYR A 5 2.58 -23.94 3.80
C TYR A 5 2.70 -23.91 2.28
N PHE A 6 3.38 -22.90 1.73
CA PHE A 6 3.65 -22.81 0.28
C PHE A 6 4.53 -23.96 -0.21
N SER A 7 5.60 -24.28 0.55
CA SER A 7 6.50 -25.39 0.23
C SER A 7 5.82 -26.75 0.27
N LYS A 8 4.91 -26.98 1.23
CA LYS A 8 4.20 -28.26 1.38
C LYS A 8 3.15 -28.47 0.29
N ASN A 9 2.52 -27.39 -0.19
CA ASN A 9 1.46 -27.44 -1.21
C ASN A 9 1.96 -27.22 -2.64
N ASN A 10 3.28 -27.16 -2.85
CA ASN A 10 3.90 -26.90 -4.15
C ASN A 10 3.40 -25.60 -4.82
N ASN A 11 3.00 -24.63 -4.00
CA ASN A 11 2.47 -23.34 -4.43
C ASN A 11 3.56 -22.29 -4.34
N GLN A 12 3.62 -21.39 -5.33
CA GLN A 12 4.58 -20.28 -5.29
C GLN A 12 4.06 -19.15 -4.39
N PRO A 13 4.92 -18.53 -3.56
CA PRO A 13 4.55 -17.40 -2.72
C PRO A 13 4.45 -16.07 -3.50
N TYR A 14 4.47 -16.13 -4.83
CA TYR A 14 4.47 -14.97 -5.72
C TYR A 14 3.13 -14.83 -6.45
N GLY A 15 2.81 -13.59 -6.84
CA GLY A 15 1.61 -13.28 -7.59
C GLY A 15 1.47 -14.05 -8.90
N ILE A 16 0.40 -14.84 -8.99
CA ILE A 16 -0.07 -15.50 -10.22
C ILE A 16 -0.59 -14.43 -11.21
N GLN A 17 -0.91 -14.81 -12.45
CA GLN A 17 -1.56 -14.00 -13.49
C GLN A 17 -2.67 -13.04 -13.00
N LYS A 18 -3.45 -13.43 -11.98
CA LYS A 18 -4.51 -12.59 -11.40
C LYS A 18 -3.98 -11.28 -10.80
N ILE A 19 -2.84 -11.31 -10.12
CA ILE A 19 -2.22 -10.10 -9.53
C ILE A 19 -1.70 -9.19 -10.64
N SER A 20 -1.09 -9.76 -11.68
CA SER A 20 -0.60 -8.99 -12.83
C SER A 20 -1.73 -8.29 -13.59
N VAL A 21 -2.84 -8.98 -13.86
CA VAL A 21 -4.01 -8.37 -14.54
C VAL A 21 -4.62 -7.26 -13.69
N LYS A 22 -4.84 -7.51 -12.40
CA LYS A 22 -5.33 -6.49 -11.46
C LYS A 22 -4.41 -5.27 -11.43
N THR A 23 -3.10 -5.49 -11.43
CA THR A 23 -2.10 -4.43 -11.43
C THR A 23 -2.14 -3.57 -12.68
N ILE A 24 -2.17 -4.20 -13.85
CA ILE A 24 -2.26 -3.50 -15.13
C ILE A 24 -3.53 -2.65 -15.17
N PHE A 25 -4.67 -3.25 -14.79
CA PHE A 25 -5.94 -2.54 -14.74
C PHE A 25 -5.91 -1.34 -13.80
N MET A 26 -5.45 -1.51 -12.55
CA MET A 26 -5.37 -0.42 -11.56
C MET A 26 -4.38 0.66 -11.98
N THR A 27 -3.25 0.29 -12.59
CA THR A 27 -2.25 1.25 -13.08
C THR A 27 -2.78 2.08 -14.25
N LEU A 28 -3.47 1.45 -15.20
CA LEU A 28 -4.11 2.16 -16.31
C LEU A 28 -5.21 3.10 -15.82
N LEU A 29 -6.03 2.64 -14.88
CA LEU A 29 -7.07 3.47 -14.27
C LEU A 29 -6.49 4.68 -13.53
N TYR A 30 -5.33 4.52 -12.87
CA TYR A 30 -4.62 5.62 -12.20
C TYR A 30 -3.96 6.62 -13.18
N ILE A 31 -3.33 6.15 -14.27
CA ILE A 31 -2.58 7.01 -15.19
C ILE A 31 -3.48 7.67 -16.25
N SER A 32 -4.58 7.03 -16.64
CA SER A 32 -5.47 7.52 -17.70
C SER A 32 -6.03 8.95 -17.46
N PRO A 33 -6.42 9.38 -16.24
CA PRO A 33 -6.85 10.76 -16.02
C PRO A 33 -5.72 11.75 -16.26
N SER A 34 -4.48 11.41 -15.92
CA SER A 34 -3.31 12.26 -16.14
C SER A 34 -3.02 12.45 -17.63
N ILE A 35 -3.11 11.39 -18.42
CA ILE A 35 -2.93 11.47 -19.88
C ILE A 35 -4.02 12.35 -20.51
N LEU A 36 -5.27 12.17 -20.09
CA LEU A 36 -6.41 12.95 -20.59
C LEU A 36 -6.34 14.44 -20.19
N MET A 37 -5.76 14.76 -19.03
CA MET A 37 -5.49 16.15 -18.64
C MET A 37 -4.42 16.79 -19.53
N ILE A 38 -3.34 16.07 -19.84
CA ILE A 38 -2.23 16.58 -20.68
C ILE A 38 -2.67 16.75 -22.13
N SER A 39 -3.55 15.87 -22.63
CA SER A 39 -4.03 15.96 -24.03
C SER A 39 -4.96 17.15 -24.30
N GLY A 40 -5.50 17.79 -23.26
CA GLY A 40 -6.39 18.94 -23.38
C GLY A 40 -7.79 18.62 -23.95
N LEU A 41 -8.13 17.33 -24.11
CA LEU A 41 -9.38 16.89 -24.73
C LEU A 41 -10.62 17.07 -23.84
N VAL A 42 -10.44 17.20 -22.53
CA VAL A 42 -11.52 17.19 -21.53
C VAL A 42 -11.23 18.26 -20.47
N PRO A 43 -12.27 18.93 -19.91
CA PRO A 43 -12.08 19.92 -18.86
C PRO A 43 -11.27 19.40 -17.67
N SER A 44 -10.20 20.12 -17.32
CA SER A 44 -9.21 19.73 -16.32
C SER A 44 -9.78 19.56 -14.91
N VAL A 45 -10.87 20.27 -14.57
CA VAL A 45 -11.47 20.23 -13.22
C VAL A 45 -12.08 18.88 -12.89
N ILE A 46 -12.84 18.28 -13.81
CA ILE A 46 -13.50 16.98 -13.59
C ILE A 46 -12.44 15.88 -13.50
N LEU A 47 -11.46 15.90 -14.41
CA LEU A 47 -10.35 14.96 -14.40
C LEU A 47 -9.46 15.09 -13.17
N ALA A 48 -9.23 16.29 -12.66
CA ALA A 48 -8.49 16.51 -11.42
C ALA A 48 -9.22 15.94 -10.20
N LEU A 49 -10.56 16.01 -10.17
CA LEU A 49 -11.37 15.40 -9.11
C LEU A 49 -11.30 13.87 -9.18
N VAL A 50 -11.47 13.31 -10.38
CA VAL A 50 -11.34 11.88 -10.65
C VAL A 50 -9.94 11.38 -10.27
N PHE A 51 -8.88 12.10 -10.65
CA PHE A 51 -7.52 11.74 -10.31
C PHE A 51 -7.29 11.68 -8.79
N ARG A 52 -7.78 12.67 -8.04
CA ARG A 52 -7.70 12.68 -6.56
C ARG A 52 -8.36 11.46 -5.93
N LEU A 53 -9.55 11.08 -6.40
CA LEU A 53 -10.26 9.90 -5.89
C LEU A 53 -9.52 8.59 -6.22
N ASN A 54 -8.79 8.55 -7.34
CA ASN A 54 -8.06 7.37 -7.80
C ASN A 54 -6.64 7.23 -7.22
N MET A 55 -6.13 8.19 -6.42
CA MET A 55 -4.75 8.11 -5.90
C MET A 55 -4.49 6.87 -5.05
N GLY A 56 -5.50 6.39 -4.31
CA GLY A 56 -5.40 5.15 -3.54
C GLY A 56 -5.20 3.88 -4.39
N LEU A 57 -5.55 3.91 -5.68
CA LEU A 57 -5.40 2.74 -6.56
C LEU A 57 -3.94 2.48 -6.94
N GLY A 58 -3.11 3.52 -7.00
CA GLY A 58 -1.67 3.39 -7.28
C GLY A 58 -0.94 2.54 -6.22
N MET A 59 -1.51 2.47 -5.02
CA MET A 59 -0.96 1.75 -3.86
C MET A 59 -1.07 0.23 -3.98
N VAL A 60 -2.02 -0.26 -4.78
CA VAL A 60 -2.38 -1.68 -4.86
C VAL A 60 -1.20 -2.54 -5.33
N PRO A 61 -0.55 -2.27 -6.48
CA PRO A 61 0.61 -3.05 -6.88
C PRO A 61 1.87 -2.77 -6.04
N MET A 62 1.99 -1.57 -5.46
CA MET A 62 3.11 -1.19 -4.62
C MET A 62 3.13 -1.96 -3.29
N HIS A 63 1.96 -2.15 -2.68
CA HIS A 63 1.83 -2.87 -1.42
C HIS A 63 2.41 -4.28 -1.54
N ASP A 64 1.97 -5.05 -2.53
CA ASP A 64 2.43 -6.42 -2.76
C ASP A 64 3.92 -6.47 -3.18
N ALA A 65 4.40 -5.44 -3.88
CA ALA A 65 5.81 -5.33 -4.28
C ALA A 65 6.73 -5.04 -3.08
N ASN A 66 6.29 -4.22 -2.13
CA ASN A 66 7.02 -3.92 -0.91
C ASN A 66 7.09 -5.09 0.08
N HIS A 67 6.11 -6.00 0.01
CA HIS A 67 6.17 -7.29 0.70
C HIS A 67 7.01 -8.34 -0.06
N GLY A 68 7.48 -8.01 -1.26
CA GLY A 68 8.29 -8.91 -2.11
C GLY A 68 7.50 -10.06 -2.75
N SER A 69 6.17 -10.10 -2.59
CA SER A 69 5.29 -11.15 -3.09
C SER A 69 4.77 -10.88 -4.51
N PHE A 70 4.99 -9.68 -5.05
CA PHE A 70 4.50 -9.30 -6.38
C PHE A 70 5.14 -10.13 -7.52
N SER A 71 6.44 -10.40 -7.45
CA SER A 71 7.17 -11.16 -8.47
C SER A 71 8.30 -11.99 -7.86
N LYS A 72 8.66 -13.10 -8.52
CA LYS A 72 9.88 -13.86 -8.22
C LYS A 72 11.17 -13.06 -8.45
N HIS A 73 11.11 -12.03 -9.29
CA HIS A 73 12.27 -11.23 -9.66
C HIS A 73 12.37 -9.99 -8.76
N ARG A 74 13.43 -9.92 -7.96
CA ARG A 74 13.68 -8.81 -7.02
C ARG A 74 13.69 -7.43 -7.69
N TRP A 75 14.17 -7.33 -8.92
CA TRP A 75 14.20 -6.05 -9.66
C TRP A 75 12.78 -5.57 -10.04
N VAL A 76 11.85 -6.49 -10.31
CA VAL A 76 10.44 -6.16 -10.59
C VAL A 76 9.78 -5.63 -9.31
N ASN A 77 9.97 -6.31 -8.19
CA ASN A 77 9.48 -5.83 -6.89
C ASN A 77 10.07 -4.46 -6.55
N LYS A 78 11.35 -4.22 -6.85
CA LYS A 78 11.98 -2.92 -6.62
C LYS A 78 11.37 -1.83 -7.52
N LEU A 79 11.07 -2.13 -8.78
CA LEU A 79 10.43 -1.19 -9.71
C LEU A 79 9.03 -0.79 -9.22
N PHE A 80 8.19 -1.78 -8.90
CA PHE A 80 6.82 -1.54 -8.42
C PHE A 80 6.76 -1.07 -6.96
N GLY A 81 7.77 -1.33 -6.14
CA GLY A 81 7.90 -0.71 -4.81
C GLY A 81 8.31 0.76 -4.91
N ASN A 82 9.21 1.08 -5.86
CA ASN A 82 9.65 2.44 -6.13
C ASN A 82 8.59 3.32 -6.78
N SER A 83 7.54 2.77 -7.38
CA SER A 83 6.47 3.63 -7.91
C SER A 83 5.81 4.46 -6.81
N LEU A 84 6.04 4.17 -5.52
CA LEU A 84 5.70 5.03 -4.37
C LEU A 84 6.16 6.47 -4.51
N TYR A 85 7.31 6.69 -5.15
CA TYR A 85 7.79 8.04 -5.44
C TYR A 85 6.78 8.84 -6.27
N LEU A 86 5.99 8.18 -7.14
CA LEU A 86 4.95 8.82 -7.95
C LEU A 86 3.72 9.24 -7.13
N LEU A 87 3.55 8.67 -5.93
CA LEU A 87 2.50 9.06 -4.98
C LEU A 87 3.02 10.06 -3.93
N GLY A 88 4.28 10.48 -4.04
CA GLY A 88 4.89 11.42 -3.10
C GLY A 88 5.37 10.75 -1.78
N GLU A 89 5.41 9.42 -1.73
CA GLU A 89 5.87 8.69 -0.55
C GLU A 89 7.31 8.18 -0.70
N PHE A 90 8.00 8.02 0.44
CA PHE A 90 9.36 7.52 0.50
C PHE A 90 9.37 6.01 0.81
N PRO A 91 9.81 5.13 -0.12
CA PRO A 91 9.76 3.68 0.06
C PRO A 91 10.45 3.15 1.33
N PRO A 92 11.63 3.68 1.74
CA PRO A 92 12.25 3.27 3.00
C PRO A 92 11.42 3.62 4.24
N ASN A 93 10.72 4.76 4.22
CA ASN A 93 9.84 5.14 5.32
C ASN A 93 8.65 4.19 5.42
N ARG A 94 8.02 3.84 4.29
CA ARG A 94 6.94 2.85 4.29
C ARG A 94 7.44 1.47 4.72
N HIS A 95 8.63 1.05 4.30
CA HIS A 95 9.21 -0.20 4.77
C HIS A 95 9.42 -0.20 6.29
N TYR A 96 9.94 0.89 6.85
CA TYR A 96 10.12 1.02 8.29
C TYR A 96 8.78 1.02 9.03
N GLN A 97 7.86 1.91 8.68
CA GLN A 97 6.57 2.05 9.38
C GLN A 97 5.65 0.85 9.15
N HIS A 98 5.42 0.45 7.90
CA HIS A 98 4.43 -0.58 7.59
C HIS A 98 4.98 -2.02 7.73
N ASN A 99 6.23 -2.29 7.33
CA ASN A 99 6.76 -3.65 7.40
C ASN A 99 7.40 -3.95 8.76
N MET A 100 8.19 -3.03 9.32
CA MET A 100 8.86 -3.28 10.60
C MET A 100 7.96 -2.99 11.80
N ILE A 101 7.36 -1.80 11.89
CA ILE A 101 6.53 -1.42 13.05
C ILE A 101 5.17 -2.11 12.99
N TYR A 102 4.38 -1.82 11.96
CA TYR A 102 2.98 -2.27 11.89
C TYR A 102 2.81 -3.78 11.75
N HIS A 103 3.73 -4.49 11.10
CA HIS A 103 3.67 -5.96 11.03
C HIS A 103 4.58 -6.68 12.02
N GLY A 104 5.67 -6.06 12.48
CA GLY A 104 6.62 -6.68 13.39
C GLY A 104 6.37 -6.39 14.87
N PHE A 105 5.83 -5.21 15.19
CA PHE A 105 5.61 -4.73 16.56
C PHE A 105 4.19 -4.25 16.83
N ALA A 106 3.21 -4.63 16.00
CA ALA A 106 1.80 -4.27 16.22
C ALA A 106 1.34 -4.54 17.64
N ASN A 107 0.70 -3.54 18.25
CA ASN A 107 0.17 -3.56 19.61
C ASN A 107 1.23 -3.72 20.72
N ILE A 108 2.50 -3.39 20.45
CA ILE A 108 3.54 -3.33 21.48
C ILE A 108 3.74 -1.88 21.93
N GLU A 109 3.38 -1.62 23.18
CA GLU A 109 3.44 -0.30 23.80
C GLU A 109 4.88 0.27 23.77
N GLY A 110 5.03 1.49 23.27
CA GLY A 110 6.34 2.16 23.10
C GLY A 110 7.12 1.78 21.84
N GLN A 111 6.63 0.85 21.01
CA GLN A 111 7.19 0.53 19.69
C GLN A 111 6.20 0.79 18.56
N ASP A 112 4.91 0.55 18.82
CA ASP A 112 3.82 0.88 17.92
C ASP A 112 3.25 2.26 18.27
N GLU A 113 3.57 3.27 17.47
CA GLU A 113 3.02 4.62 17.65
C GLU A 113 1.50 4.66 17.40
N ASP A 114 0.95 3.71 16.65
CA ASP A 114 -0.48 3.65 16.32
C ASP A 114 -1.33 3.12 17.49
N ILE A 115 -0.71 2.49 18.51
CA ILE A 115 -1.40 1.96 19.70
C ILE A 115 -1.99 3.06 20.60
N ALA A 116 -1.45 4.28 20.48
CA ALA A 116 -1.80 5.44 21.30
C ALA A 116 -2.24 6.63 20.41
N PRO A 117 -3.37 6.52 19.70
CA PRO A 117 -3.79 7.57 18.79
C PRO A 117 -4.10 8.87 19.55
N PRO A 118 -3.84 10.03 18.96
CA PRO A 118 -4.30 11.30 19.51
C PRO A 118 -5.84 11.33 19.50
N GLY A 119 -6.45 11.38 20.68
CA GLY A 119 -7.90 11.59 20.83
C GLY A 119 -8.58 10.69 21.85
N ILE A 120 -9.75 10.17 21.46
CA ILE A 120 -10.71 9.39 22.28
C ILE A 120 -10.63 7.88 21.98
N LEU A 121 -9.90 7.50 20.94
CA LEU A 121 -9.74 6.11 20.53
C LEU A 121 -8.78 5.41 21.50
N GLY A 122 -9.25 4.34 22.13
CA GLY A 122 -8.46 3.48 22.99
C GLY A 122 -8.16 2.16 22.27
N PHE A 123 -6.94 1.99 21.79
CA PHE A 123 -6.47 0.73 21.20
C PHE A 123 -5.64 -0.12 22.17
N SER A 124 -5.35 0.41 23.36
CA SER A 124 -4.67 -0.29 24.45
C SER A 124 -5.56 -0.37 25.70
N PRO A 125 -5.63 -1.53 26.38
CA PRO A 125 -6.28 -1.65 27.70
C PRO A 125 -5.55 -0.86 28.79
N HIS A 126 -4.32 -0.42 28.55
CA HIS A 126 -3.53 0.40 29.47
C HIS A 126 -3.79 1.91 29.31
N HIS A 127 -4.55 2.31 28.28
CA HIS A 127 -4.91 3.71 28.07
C HIS A 127 -6.22 4.08 28.81
N PRO A 128 -6.24 5.21 29.54
CA PRO A 128 -7.47 5.67 30.21
C PRO A 128 -8.53 6.05 29.17
N LEU A 129 -9.72 5.45 29.29
CA LEU A 129 -10.87 5.75 28.43
C LEU A 129 -11.31 7.20 28.64
N LYS A 130 -11.28 8.00 27.57
CA LYS A 130 -11.80 9.38 27.62
C LYS A 130 -13.31 9.35 27.37
N LYS A 131 -14.08 10.02 28.24
CA LYS A 131 -15.51 10.24 28.01
C LYS A 131 -15.69 11.16 26.81
N VAL A 132 -16.48 10.72 25.83
CA VAL A 132 -17.06 11.59 24.81
C VAL A 132 -18.14 12.40 25.53
N ARG A 133 -17.98 13.72 25.59
CA ARG A 133 -18.98 14.66 26.13
C ARG A 133 -19.68 15.36 24.99
#